data_AF-A0A9W7TLF5-F1
#
_entry.id   AF-A0A9W7TLF5-F1
#
_cell.length_a   1.000
_cell.length_b   1.000
_cell.length_c   1.000
_cell.angle_alpha   90.00
_cell.angle_beta   90.00
_cell.angle_gamma   90.00
#
_symmetry.space_group_name_H-M   'P 1'
#
loop_
_entity.id
_entity.type
_entity.pdbx_description
1 polymer ?
#
loop_
_entity_poly.entity_id
_entity_poly.type
_entity_poly.pdbx_seq_one_letter_code
_entity_poly.pdbx_strand_id
1 'polypeptide(L)'
;TTPHLASFPGQQAQAARDVNTASLCRIGQETVQDIVLRTMEIFQLLRNMQLPNGVTYHPNTHQDRLGKLQEHLRMLSVLFRKLRLVYDKCNENCAGIDIIPPEQLIPFVEDDSSKLDDRVVSQMRAASEERREVLEVNKKLKQKNQQLKTIMDQLRNLIWEINSMLAVRN
;
A
#
# COMPACT_ATOMS: atom_id res chain seq x y z
N THR A 1 -20.34 -44.21 -40.48
CA THR A 1 -19.61 -42.94 -40.71
C THR A 1 -19.98 -41.97 -39.61
N THR A 2 -19.17 -41.94 -38.55
CA THR A 2 -19.32 -41.11 -37.34
C THR A 2 -18.38 -39.90 -37.46
N PRO A 3 -18.83 -38.65 -37.22
CA PRO A 3 -17.93 -37.51 -37.25
C PRO A 3 -17.15 -37.38 -35.94
N HIS A 4 -15.84 -37.21 -36.08
CA HIS A 4 -14.89 -36.97 -35.01
C HIS A 4 -15.06 -35.53 -34.49
N LEU A 5 -15.34 -35.35 -33.20
CA LEU A 5 -15.22 -34.04 -32.55
C LEU A 5 -13.74 -33.62 -32.57
N ALA A 6 -13.50 -32.40 -33.03
CA ALA A 6 -12.20 -31.74 -32.94
C ALA A 6 -11.86 -31.47 -31.46
N SER A 7 -10.73 -32.01 -31.03
CA SER A 7 -10.09 -31.67 -29.76
C SER A 7 -9.49 -30.27 -29.87
N PHE A 8 -10.00 -29.32 -29.09
CA PHE A 8 -9.33 -28.05 -28.85
C PHE A 8 -8.09 -28.31 -27.98
N PRO A 9 -6.87 -27.96 -28.42
CA PRO A 9 -5.71 -28.05 -27.55
C PRO A 9 -5.85 -27.02 -26.42
N GLY A 10 -5.62 -27.50 -25.20
CA GLY A 10 -5.90 -26.82 -23.96
C GLY A 10 -5.28 -25.44 -23.84
N GLN A 11 -6.10 -24.49 -23.41
CA GLN A 11 -5.71 -23.17 -22.91
C GLN A 11 -5.17 -23.29 -21.48
N GLN A 12 -4.23 -24.22 -21.26
CA GLN A 12 -3.48 -24.38 -20.02
C GLN A 12 -2.07 -23.80 -20.23
N ALA A 13 -1.96 -22.48 -20.12
CA ALA A 13 -0.68 -21.82 -19.96
C ALA A 13 -0.84 -20.62 -19.01
N GLN A 14 -0.23 -20.78 -17.83
CA GLN A 14 0.14 -19.77 -16.84
C GLN A 14 -0.91 -18.72 -16.43
N ALA A 15 -1.75 -19.10 -15.46
CA ALA A 15 -2.12 -18.17 -14.39
C ALA A 15 -1.01 -18.14 -13.32
N ALA A 16 0.23 -17.82 -13.72
CA ALA A 16 1.14 -17.21 -12.77
C ALA A 16 0.47 -15.88 -12.41
N ARG A 17 0.29 -15.58 -11.12
CA ARG A 17 -0.26 -14.28 -10.71
C ARG A 17 0.73 -13.20 -11.15
N ASP A 18 0.59 -12.73 -12.39
CA ASP A 18 1.36 -11.62 -12.91
C ASP A 18 1.13 -10.46 -11.95
N VAL A 19 2.22 -10.03 -11.31
CA VAL A 19 2.17 -8.95 -10.34
C VAL A 19 1.70 -7.71 -11.09
N ASN A 20 0.47 -7.27 -10.82
CA ASN A 20 -0.17 -6.16 -11.50
C ASN A 20 0.72 -4.91 -11.39
N THR A 21 1.01 -4.27 -12.52
CA THR A 21 1.79 -3.03 -12.59
C THR A 21 1.23 -1.94 -11.67
N ALA A 22 -0.10 -1.84 -11.53
CA ALA A 22 -0.72 -0.91 -10.58
C ALA A 22 -0.33 -1.21 -9.13
N SER A 23 -0.25 -2.48 -8.76
CA SER A 23 0.20 -2.91 -7.43
C SER A 23 1.68 -2.61 -7.21
N LEU A 24 2.54 -2.80 -8.22
CA LEU A 24 3.96 -2.42 -8.15
C LEU A 24 4.13 -0.89 -7.97
N CYS A 25 3.39 -0.09 -8.74
CA CYS A 25 3.41 1.37 -8.61
C CYS A 25 2.98 1.82 -7.21
N ARG A 26 1.95 1.17 -6.64
CA ARG A 26 1.51 1.44 -5.25
C ARG A 26 2.61 1.11 -4.23
N ILE A 27 3.25 -0.05 -4.36
CA ILE A 27 4.39 -0.46 -3.51
C ILE A 27 5.56 0.53 -3.66
N GLY A 28 5.81 1.01 -4.88
CA GLY A 28 6.83 2.00 -5.18
C GLY A 28 6.55 3.32 -4.46
N GLN A 29 5.31 3.82 -4.56
CA GLN A 29 4.86 5.02 -3.87
C GLN A 29 5.03 4.91 -2.34
N GLU A 30 4.56 3.82 -1.74
CA GLU A 30 4.71 3.56 -0.30
C GLU A 30 6.20 3.52 0.10
N THR A 31 7.04 2.88 -0.71
CA THR A 31 8.49 2.81 -0.45
C THR A 31 9.16 4.19 -0.52
N VAL A 32 8.75 5.06 -1.47
CA VAL A 32 9.24 6.45 -1.52
C VAL A 32 8.79 7.24 -0.30
N GLN A 33 7.54 7.07 0.13
CA GLN A 33 7.03 7.72 1.34
C GLN A 33 7.84 7.30 2.58
N ASP A 34 8.13 6.00 2.73
CA ASP A 34 8.94 5.48 3.82
C ASP A 34 10.36 6.05 3.80
N ILE A 35 10.98 6.19 2.63
CA ILE A 35 12.31 6.81 2.47
C ILE A 35 12.29 8.24 2.99
N VAL A 36 11.28 9.04 2.61
CA VAL A 36 11.14 10.43 3.06
C VAL A 36 10.98 10.48 4.57
N LEU A 37 10.08 9.67 5.14
CA LEU A 37 9.86 9.61 6.58
C LEU A 37 11.13 9.23 7.33
N ARG A 38 11.86 8.20 6.88
CA ARG A 38 13.10 7.76 7.51
C ARG A 38 14.19 8.83 7.43
N THR A 39 14.25 9.56 6.32
CA THR A 39 15.17 10.68 6.13
C THR A 39 14.85 11.83 7.08
N MET A 40 13.56 12.14 7.29
CA MET A 40 13.14 13.14 8.27
C MET A 40 13.54 12.75 9.70
N GLU A 41 13.36 11.49 10.09
CA GLU A 41 13.79 10.99 11.42
C GLU A 41 15.30 11.10 11.60
N ILE A 42 16.09 10.79 10.57
CA ILE A 42 17.55 10.96 10.59
C ILE A 42 17.91 12.41 10.86
N PHE A 43 17.32 13.36 10.12
CA PHE A 43 17.61 14.79 10.33
C PHE A 43 17.17 15.28 11.69
N GLN A 44 16.03 14.81 12.21
CA GLN A 44 15.59 15.13 13.57
C GLN A 44 16.56 14.59 14.63
N LEU A 45 17.08 13.37 14.43
CA LEU A 45 18.04 12.76 15.33
C LEU A 45 19.38 13.51 15.33
N LEU A 46 19.89 13.85 14.13
CA LEU A 46 21.11 14.63 13.94
C LEU A 46 20.99 16.04 14.54
N ARG A 47 19.87 16.72 14.32
CA ARG A 47 19.60 18.05 14.91
C ARG A 47 19.70 18.04 16.43
N ASN A 48 19.25 16.96 17.06
CA ASN A 48 19.25 16.84 18.51
C ASN A 48 20.56 16.24 19.07
N MET A 49 21.47 15.76 18.20
CA MET A 49 22.72 15.14 18.61
C MET A 49 23.69 16.22 19.11
N GLN A 50 24.10 16.13 20.37
CA GLN A 50 25.12 17.02 20.93
C GLN A 50 26.49 16.50 20.55
N LEU A 51 27.33 17.39 19.99
CA LEU A 51 28.75 17.13 19.79
C LEU A 51 29.44 17.08 21.17
N PRO A 52 30.51 16.28 21.34
CA PRO A 52 31.30 16.30 22.56
C PRO A 52 31.96 17.67 22.75
N ASN A 53 31.30 18.56 23.49
CA ASN A 53 31.72 19.94 23.73
C ASN A 53 32.44 20.10 25.09
N GLY A 54 32.89 19.00 25.70
CA GLY A 54 33.70 18.98 26.93
C GLY A 54 32.96 19.37 28.22
N VAL A 55 31.76 19.95 28.13
CA VAL A 55 31.02 20.48 29.30
C VAL A 55 29.81 19.61 29.68
N THR A 56 29.16 18.93 28.71
CA THR A 56 28.00 18.05 28.98
C THR A 56 28.01 16.80 28.10
N TYR A 57 29.06 15.98 28.19
CA TYR A 57 29.13 14.71 27.48
C TYR A 57 28.51 13.57 28.29
N HIS A 58 27.37 13.05 27.83
CA HIS A 58 26.73 11.85 28.39
C HIS A 58 26.96 10.65 27.45
N PRO A 59 27.98 9.81 27.70
CA PRO A 59 28.42 8.77 26.76
C PRO A 59 27.31 7.78 26.39
N ASN A 60 26.48 7.38 27.35
CA ASN A 60 25.38 6.43 27.10
C ASN A 60 24.33 7.03 26.15
N THR A 61 23.91 8.28 26.37
CA THR A 61 22.92 8.95 25.51
C THR A 61 23.46 9.20 24.10
N HIS A 62 24.76 9.47 23.96
CA HIS A 62 25.40 9.63 22.67
C HIS A 62 25.46 8.29 21.91
N GLN A 63 25.89 7.21 22.57
CA GLN A 63 25.93 5.87 22.00
C GLN A 63 24.55 5.39 21.54
N ASP A 64 23.51 5.60 22.34
CA ASP A 64 22.12 5.26 21.96
C ASP A 64 21.66 6.00 20.70
N ARG A 65 21.98 7.29 20.59
CA ARG A 65 21.63 8.11 19.41
C ARG A 65 22.41 7.66 18.18
N LEU A 66 23.69 7.33 18.35
CA LEU A 66 24.52 6.82 17.27
C LEU A 66 24.01 5.45 16.77
N GLY A 67 23.66 4.55 17.68
CA GLY A 67 23.08 3.25 17.36
C GLY A 67 21.74 3.39 16.62
N LYS A 68 20.86 4.28 17.10
CA LYS A 68 19.61 4.61 16.39
C LYS A 68 19.89 5.12 14.97
N LEU A 69 20.81 6.07 14.82
CA LEU A 69 21.18 6.64 13.52
C LEU A 69 21.66 5.56 12.55
N GLN A 70 22.54 4.67 13.01
CA GLN A 70 23.03 3.54 12.21
C GLN A 70 21.88 2.63 11.75
N GLU A 71 20.90 2.36 12.62
CA GLU A 71 19.75 1.54 12.27
C GLU A 71 18.84 2.25 11.24
N HIS A 72 18.58 3.56 11.40
CA HIS A 72 17.87 4.34 10.38
C HIS A 72 18.58 4.27 9.01
N LEU A 73 19.91 4.41 8.98
CA LEU A 73 20.70 4.33 7.74
C LEU A 73 20.68 2.93 7.12
N ARG A 74 20.70 1.88 7.94
CA ARG A 74 20.59 0.49 7.48
C ARG A 74 19.23 0.24 6.82
N MET A 75 18.14 0.67 7.45
CA MET A 75 16.80 0.58 6.86
C MET A 75 16.65 1.41 5.59
N LEU A 76 17.18 2.63 5.58
CA LEU A 76 17.18 3.49 4.40
C LEU A 76 17.86 2.80 3.20
N SER A 77 18.97 2.11 3.44
CA SER A 77 19.66 1.31 2.42
C SER A 77 18.81 0.16 1.88
N VAL A 78 18.03 -0.50 2.74
CA VAL A 78 17.10 -1.57 2.33
C VAL A 78 15.95 -0.99 1.50
N LEU A 79 15.39 0.15 1.89
CA LEU A 79 14.32 0.81 1.15
C LEU A 79 14.77 1.21 -0.27
N PHE A 80 15.98 1.73 -0.44
CA PHE A 80 16.50 2.03 -1.78
C PHE A 80 16.67 0.78 -2.65
N ARG A 81 17.14 -0.34 -2.09
CA ARG A 81 17.21 -1.61 -2.82
C ARG A 81 15.82 -2.11 -3.22
N LYS A 82 14.84 -2.01 -2.32
CA LYS A 82 13.44 -2.35 -2.59
C LYS A 82 12.88 -1.47 -3.70
N LEU A 83 13.09 -0.15 -3.62
CA LEU A 83 12.62 0.79 -4.63
C LEU A 83 13.23 0.50 -6.01
N ARG A 84 14.52 0.18 -6.04
CA ARG A 84 15.20 -0.22 -7.29
C ARG A 84 14.55 -1.45 -7.91
N LEU A 85 14.31 -2.49 -7.13
CA LEU A 85 13.67 -3.72 -7.60
C LEU A 85 12.24 -3.47 -8.12
N VAL A 86 11.47 -2.65 -7.41
CA VAL A 86 10.12 -2.24 -7.84
C VAL A 86 10.19 -1.46 -9.16
N TYR A 87 11.12 -0.53 -9.27
CA TYR A 87 11.33 0.26 -10.48
C TYR A 87 11.70 -0.62 -11.68
N ASP A 88 12.70 -1.51 -11.52
CA ASP A 88 13.14 -2.40 -12.60
C ASP A 88 11.96 -3.29 -13.06
N LYS A 89 11.16 -3.81 -12.12
CA LYS A 89 9.96 -4.61 -12.44
C LYS A 89 8.84 -3.81 -13.10
N CYS A 90 8.56 -2.59 -12.61
CA CYS A 90 7.60 -1.68 -13.25
C CYS A 90 8.05 -1.36 -14.68
N ASN A 91 9.34 -1.08 -14.86
CA ASN A 91 9.90 -0.72 -16.16
C ASN A 91 9.83 -1.88 -17.16
N GLU A 92 10.14 -3.11 -16.73
CA GLU A 92 9.93 -4.32 -17.54
C GLU A 92 8.46 -4.50 -17.95
N ASN A 93 7.52 -4.32 -17.00
CA ASN A 93 6.09 -4.48 -17.27
C ASN A 93 5.50 -3.37 -18.15
N CYS A 94 6.15 -2.19 -18.18
CA CYS A 94 5.76 -1.06 -19.01
C CYS A 94 6.54 -0.98 -20.33
N ALA A 95 7.59 -1.78 -20.52
CA ALA A 95 8.35 -1.83 -21.75
C ALA A 95 7.47 -2.38 -22.88
N GLY A 96 6.97 -1.48 -23.74
CA GLY A 96 6.03 -1.80 -24.81
C GLY A 96 4.63 -1.17 -24.64
N ILE A 97 4.39 -0.46 -23.53
CA ILE A 97 3.26 0.47 -23.45
C ILE A 97 3.77 1.79 -24.05
N ASP A 98 3.41 2.06 -25.31
CA ASP A 98 3.59 3.40 -25.86
C ASP A 98 2.87 4.38 -24.91
N ILE A 99 3.61 5.36 -24.40
CA ILE A 99 3.02 6.42 -23.59
C ILE A 99 2.11 7.20 -24.52
N ILE A 100 0.84 6.83 -24.56
CA ILE A 100 -0.18 7.59 -25.28
C ILE A 100 -0.19 8.97 -24.63
N PRO A 101 0.18 10.04 -25.36
CA PRO A 101 0.16 11.39 -24.85
C PRO A 101 -1.26 11.69 -24.34
N PRO A 102 -1.42 12.43 -23.22
CA PRO A 102 -2.74 12.74 -22.67
C PRO A 102 -3.65 13.44 -23.69
N GLU A 103 -3.09 14.08 -24.71
CA GLU A 103 -3.79 14.68 -25.84
C GLU A 103 -4.49 13.66 -26.75
N GLN A 104 -3.97 12.44 -26.87
CA GLN A 104 -4.58 11.32 -27.61
C GLN A 104 -5.61 10.53 -26.79
N LEU A 105 -5.68 10.77 -25.47
CA LEU A 105 -6.73 10.22 -24.59
C LEU A 105 -8.01 11.06 -24.63
N ILE A 106 -7.99 12.22 -25.30
CA ILE A 106 -9.17 13.02 -25.59
C ILE A 106 -9.85 12.38 -26.80
N PRO A 107 -11.05 11.78 -26.67
CA PRO A 107 -11.73 11.19 -27.81
C PRO A 107 -11.99 12.27 -28.87
N PHE A 108 -11.29 12.19 -29.99
CA PHE A 108 -11.64 12.97 -31.18
C PHE A 108 -12.80 12.24 -31.85
N VAL A 109 -13.98 12.88 -31.87
CA VAL A 109 -15.19 12.30 -32.46
C VAL A 109 -15.12 12.48 -33.98
N GLU A 110 -14.33 11.67 -34.67
CA GLU A 110 -14.57 11.30 -36.07
C GLU A 110 -14.29 9.80 -36.25
N ASP A 111 -15.38 9.04 -36.18
CA ASP A 111 -15.72 7.84 -36.95
C ASP A 111 -14.56 6.96 -37.46
N ASP A 112 -14.06 6.01 -36.64
CA ASP A 112 -13.86 4.59 -37.00
C ASP A 112 -13.36 3.79 -35.77
N SER A 113 -14.26 3.58 -34.82
CA SER A 113 -13.99 2.90 -33.55
C SER A 113 -14.11 1.38 -33.69
N SER A 114 -13.09 0.72 -34.24
CA SER A 114 -13.04 -0.74 -34.25
C SER A 114 -11.73 -1.39 -33.81
N LYS A 115 -10.70 -0.63 -33.40
CA LYS A 115 -9.43 -1.22 -32.91
C LYS A 115 -8.76 -0.47 -31.76
N LEU A 116 -9.52 0.22 -30.90
CA LEU A 116 -8.98 0.66 -29.61
C LEU A 116 -8.90 -0.56 -28.68
N ASP A 117 -7.69 -1.09 -28.59
CA ASP A 117 -7.22 -2.30 -27.92
C ASP A 117 -8.03 -2.68 -26.66
N ASP A 118 -8.77 -3.81 -26.74
CA ASP A 118 -9.56 -4.44 -25.66
C ASP A 118 -8.77 -4.58 -24.36
N ARG A 119 -7.44 -4.65 -24.47
CA ARG A 119 -6.50 -4.81 -23.36
C ARG A 119 -6.45 -3.60 -22.43
N VAL A 120 -6.48 -2.38 -22.97
CA VAL A 120 -6.44 -1.13 -22.18
C VAL A 120 -7.78 -0.90 -21.48
N VAL A 121 -8.88 -1.16 -22.19
CA VAL A 121 -10.24 -1.07 -21.64
C VAL A 121 -10.43 -2.08 -20.50
N SER A 122 -9.90 -3.29 -20.65
CA SER A 122 -9.93 -4.33 -19.60
C SER A 122 -9.13 -3.94 -18.36
N GLN A 123 -7.94 -3.35 -18.54
CA GLN A 123 -7.09 -2.92 -17.42
C GLN A 123 -7.68 -1.72 -16.66
N MET A 124 -8.27 -0.77 -17.38
CA MET A 124 -8.97 0.38 -16.79
C MET A 124 -10.23 -0.07 -16.03
N ARG A 125 -10.95 -1.07 -16.55
CA ARG A 125 -12.09 -1.69 -15.87
C ARG A 125 -11.66 -2.39 -14.58
N ALA A 126 -10.56 -3.15 -14.61
CA ALA A 126 -10.01 -3.82 -13.43
C ALA A 126 -9.59 -2.84 -12.33
N ALA A 127 -8.91 -1.74 -12.68
CA ALA A 127 -8.52 -0.70 -11.72
C ALA A 127 -9.73 0.01 -11.09
N SER A 128 -10.79 0.24 -11.87
CA SER A 128 -12.04 0.83 -11.37
C SER A 128 -12.79 -0.13 -10.44
N GLU A 129 -12.74 -1.43 -10.72
CA GLU A 129 -13.37 -2.47 -9.91
C GLU A 129 -12.65 -2.63 -8.57
N GLU A 130 -11.31 -2.64 -8.57
CA GLU A 130 -10.49 -2.66 -7.35
C GLU A 130 -10.79 -1.44 -6.45
N ARG A 131 -10.89 -0.23 -7.04
CA ARG A 131 -11.23 0.98 -6.28
C ARG A 131 -12.62 0.88 -5.64
N ARG A 132 -13.58 0.28 -6.33
CA ARG A 132 -14.94 0.07 -5.82
C ARG A 132 -14.95 -0.94 -4.67
N GLU A 133 -14.23 -2.05 -4.81
CA GLU A 133 -14.14 -3.08 -3.78
C GLU A 133 -13.51 -2.54 -2.49
N VAL A 134 -12.42 -1.78 -2.59
CA VAL A 134 -11.76 -1.14 -1.44
C VAL A 134 -12.71 -0.21 -0.69
N LEU A 135 -13.51 0.59 -1.41
CA LEU A 135 -14.52 1.47 -0.79
C LEU A 135 -15.62 0.68 -0.08
N GLU A 136 -16.06 -0.43 -0.66
CA GLU A 136 -17.09 -1.28 -0.07
C GLU A 136 -16.60 -1.98 1.21
N VAL A 137 -15.38 -2.53 1.18
CA VAL A 137 -14.73 -3.12 2.35
C VAL A 137 -14.55 -2.08 3.46
N ASN A 138 -14.09 -0.87 3.11
CA ASN A 138 -13.91 0.20 4.10
C ASN A 138 -15.24 0.61 4.76
N LYS A 139 -16.34 0.65 3.98
CA LYS A 139 -17.69 0.92 4.50
C LYS A 139 -18.16 -0.16 5.47
N LYS A 140 -17.98 -1.44 5.11
CA LYS A 140 -18.31 -2.59 5.98
C LYS A 140 -17.50 -2.56 7.28
N LEU A 141 -16.21 -2.23 7.19
CA LEU A 141 -15.32 -2.12 8.36
C LEU A 141 -15.78 -1.02 9.32
N LYS A 142 -16.13 0.16 8.79
CA LYS A 142 -16.68 1.26 9.61
C LYS A 142 -17.96 0.87 10.34
N GLN A 143 -18.88 0.18 9.65
CA GLN A 143 -20.12 -0.31 10.29
C GLN A 143 -19.83 -1.31 11.41
N LYS A 144 -18.92 -2.26 11.20
CA LYS A 144 -18.53 -3.24 12.23
C LYS A 144 -17.86 -2.57 13.44
N ASN A 145 -16.99 -1.60 13.23
CA ASN A 145 -16.40 -0.82 14.31
C ASN A 145 -17.43 -0.04 15.11
N GLN A 146 -18.43 0.54 14.43
CA GLN A 146 -19.52 1.24 15.12
C GLN A 146 -20.35 0.28 15.99
N GLN A 147 -20.66 -0.92 15.49
CA GLN A 147 -21.35 -1.95 16.28
C GLN A 147 -20.55 -2.38 17.51
N LEU A 148 -19.24 -2.63 17.35
CA LEU A 148 -18.36 -2.98 18.46
C LEU A 148 -18.32 -1.87 19.53
N LYS A 149 -18.32 -0.61 19.10
CA LYS A 149 -18.37 0.54 20.02
C LYS A 149 -19.67 0.55 20.82
N THR A 150 -20.82 0.37 20.17
CA THR A 150 -22.11 0.27 20.86
C THR A 150 -22.14 -0.87 21.88
N ILE A 151 -21.64 -2.05 21.53
CA ILE A 151 -21.57 -3.20 22.44
C ILE A 151 -20.65 -2.89 23.63
N MET A 152 -19.49 -2.29 23.38
CA MET A 152 -18.55 -1.90 24.43
C MET A 152 -19.17 -0.91 25.42
N ASP A 153 -19.95 0.05 24.92
CA ASP A 153 -20.61 1.04 25.77
C ASP A 153 -21.77 0.42 26.57
N GLN A 154 -22.53 -0.52 25.97
CA GLN A 154 -23.53 -1.30 26.70
C GLN A 154 -22.91 -2.15 27.82
N LEU A 155 -21.80 -2.82 27.55
CA LEU A 155 -21.07 -3.60 28.55
C LEU A 155 -20.54 -2.70 29.68
N ARG A 156 -20.01 -1.51 29.35
CA ARG A 156 -19.59 -0.53 30.38
C ARG A 156 -20.75 -0.11 31.27
N ASN A 157 -21.91 0.19 30.69
CA ASN A 157 -23.08 0.59 31.46
C ASN A 157 -23.56 -0.53 32.38
N LEU A 158 -23.64 -1.77 31.89
CA LEU A 158 -24.01 -2.93 32.72
C LEU A 158 -23.04 -3.15 33.89
N ILE A 159 -21.72 -3.07 33.64
CA ILE A 159 -20.71 -3.17 34.71
C ILE A 159 -20.91 -2.06 35.73
N TRP A 160 -21.18 -0.83 35.27
CA TRP A 160 -21.41 0.31 36.13
C TRP A 160 -22.68 0.15 36.99
N GLU A 161 -23.78 -0.32 36.40
CA GLU A 161 -25.03 -0.63 37.12
C GLU A 161 -24.82 -1.72 38.18
N ILE A 162 -24.13 -2.80 37.84
CA ILE A 162 -23.80 -3.89 38.77
C ILE A 162 -22.96 -3.36 39.94
N ASN A 163 -21.89 -2.62 39.64
CA ASN A 163 -21.01 -2.06 40.67
C ASN A 163 -21.76 -1.09 41.59
N SER A 164 -22.68 -0.31 41.04
CA SER A 164 -23.51 0.63 41.79
C SER A 164 -24.51 -0.10 42.69
N MET A 165 -25.19 -1.14 42.18
CA MET A 165 -26.09 -1.97 42.99
C MET A 165 -25.37 -2.73 44.11
N LEU A 166 -24.17 -3.23 43.85
CA LEU A 166 -23.35 -3.91 44.85
C LEU A 166 -22.87 -2.94 45.95
N ALA A 167 -22.53 -1.70 45.60
CA ALA A 167 -22.10 -0.69 46.55
C ALA A 167 -23.21 -0.23 47.50
N VAL A 168 -24.47 -0.22 47.05
CA VAL A 168 -25.65 0.17 47.87
C VAL A 168 -26.08 -0.95 48.84
N ARG A 169 -25.63 -2.19 48.61
CA ARG A 169 -25.97 -3.37 49.44
C ARG A 169 -24.95 -3.66 50.54
N ASN A 170 -23.86 -2.88 50.62
CA ASN A 170 -22.82 -2.93 51.66
C ASN A 170 -22.93 -1.74 52.62
#